data_AF-A0A6C0INE8-F1
#
_entry.id   AF-A0A6C0INE8-F1
#
_cell.length_a   1.000
_cell.length_b   1.000
_cell.length_c   1.000
_cell.angle_alpha   90.00
_cell.angle_beta   90.00
_cell.angle_gamma   90.00
#
_symmetry.space_group_name_H-M   'P 1'
#
loop_
_entity.id
_entity.type
_entity.pdbx_description
1 polymer ?
#
loop_
_entity_poly.entity_id
_entity_poly.type
_entity_poly.pdbx_seq_one_letter_code
_entity_poly.pdbx_strand_id
1 'polypeptide(L)'
;MISPYNTQIVLPEYSTNSQYRQSLRLLFRMNNEQYKEKIAVLQQQLGDDLDDETKDETEFDDTAATDAMDYIYEKTKDSALFQQIYSAAAAKMMSIDPNIGLAVCFSFDYLDTFHSCIMTYFNEPDTFNETCSQYVTMMNKL
;
A
#
# COMPACT_ATOMS: atom_id res chain seq x y z
N MET A 1 13.52 -13.84 -8.96
CA MET A 1 12.13 -13.36 -9.01
C MET A 1 12.13 -11.96 -8.40
N ILE A 2 11.53 -10.97 -9.07
CA ILE A 2 11.47 -9.60 -8.54
C ILE A 2 10.37 -9.58 -7.46
N SER A 3 10.64 -8.92 -6.32
CA SER A 3 9.64 -8.76 -5.25
C SER A 3 8.41 -7.98 -5.75
N PRO A 4 7.18 -8.42 -5.45
CA PRO A 4 5.96 -7.70 -5.84
C PRO A 4 5.86 -6.34 -5.12
N TYR A 5 6.46 -6.20 -3.94
CA TYR A 5 6.58 -4.93 -3.24
C TYR A 5 7.96 -4.27 -3.43
N ASN A 6 7.98 -2.97 -3.71
CA ASN A 6 9.19 -2.19 -3.96
C ASN A 6 9.69 -1.49 -2.68
N THR A 7 10.68 -2.09 -2.02
CA THR A 7 11.23 -1.61 -0.74
C THR A 7 12.36 -0.59 -0.88
N GLN A 8 12.74 -0.26 -2.13
CA GLN A 8 13.93 0.53 -2.44
C GLN A 8 13.60 1.94 -2.91
N ILE A 9 12.31 2.31 -2.93
CA ILE A 9 11.89 3.64 -3.36
C ILE A 9 11.66 4.54 -2.16
N VAL A 10 11.98 5.81 -2.32
CA VAL A 10 11.46 6.86 -1.45
C VAL A 10 10.13 7.29 -2.05
N LEU A 11 9.07 7.24 -1.26
CA LEU A 11 7.76 7.69 -1.71
C LEU A 11 7.79 9.19 -2.00
N PRO A 12 7.21 9.64 -3.14
CA PRO A 12 6.98 11.06 -3.34
C PRO A 12 5.98 11.58 -2.31
N GLU A 13 6.13 12.83 -1.90
CA GLU A 13 5.10 13.50 -1.10
C GLU A 13 3.77 13.52 -1.86
N TYR A 14 2.68 13.24 -1.15
CA TYR A 14 1.35 13.23 -1.73
C TYR A 14 0.35 13.94 -0.80
N SER A 15 -0.55 14.71 -1.39
CA SER A 15 -1.64 15.39 -0.70
C SER A 15 -2.98 15.27 -1.42
N THR A 16 -3.02 14.52 -2.52
CA THR A 16 -4.21 14.29 -3.34
C THR A 16 -4.37 12.80 -3.63
N ASN A 17 -5.61 12.36 -3.88
CA ASN A 17 -5.90 10.95 -4.20
C ASN A 17 -5.09 10.44 -5.39
N SER A 18 -4.93 11.26 -6.44
CA SER A 18 -4.15 10.89 -7.63
C SER A 18 -2.68 10.63 -7.30
N GLN A 19 -2.04 11.50 -6.51
CA GLN A 19 -0.64 11.32 -6.08
C GLN A 19 -0.47 10.08 -5.20
N TYR A 20 -1.41 9.84 -4.29
CA TYR A 20 -1.42 8.63 -3.46
C TYR A 20 -1.55 7.34 -4.29
N ARG A 21 -2.50 7.30 -5.24
CA ARG A 21 -2.68 6.14 -6.12
C ARG A 21 -1.43 5.91 -6.99
N GLN A 22 -0.74 6.98 -7.41
CA GLN A 22 0.55 6.86 -8.09
C GLN A 22 1.63 6.24 -7.18
N SER A 23 1.67 6.61 -5.91
CA SER A 23 2.57 5.98 -4.93
C SER A 23 2.28 4.49 -4.76
N LEU A 24 1.02 4.08 -4.70
CA LEU A 24 0.64 2.65 -4.67
C LEU A 24 1.12 1.91 -5.92
N ARG A 25 0.94 2.49 -7.12
CA ARG A 25 1.40 1.89 -8.37
C ARG A 25 2.92 1.61 -8.36
N LEU A 26 3.71 2.55 -7.83
CA LEU A 26 5.15 2.41 -7.72
C LEU A 26 5.56 1.34 -6.69
N LEU A 27 4.87 1.29 -5.54
CA LEU A 27 5.13 0.33 -4.48
C LEU A 27 4.75 -1.10 -4.88
N PHE A 28 3.56 -1.28 -5.43
CA PHE A 28 3.00 -2.59 -5.77
C PHE A 28 3.44 -3.05 -7.17
N ARG A 29 4.26 -2.27 -7.87
CA ARG A 29 4.76 -2.56 -9.23
C ARG A 29 3.63 -2.88 -10.21
N MET A 30 2.55 -2.10 -10.12
CA MET A 30 1.36 -2.26 -10.97
C MET A 30 1.70 -2.11 -12.44
N ASN A 31 1.02 -2.86 -13.30
CA ASN A 31 1.22 -2.81 -14.74
C ASN A 31 -0.02 -2.25 -15.48
N ASN A 32 -0.07 -0.91 -15.60
CA ASN A 32 -1.17 -0.24 -16.30
C ASN A 32 -1.29 -0.61 -17.79
N GLU A 33 -0.25 -1.16 -18.42
CA GLU A 33 -0.31 -1.59 -19.82
C GLU A 33 -1.39 -2.66 -20.07
N GLN A 34 -1.65 -3.51 -19.07
CA GLN A 34 -2.65 -4.57 -19.16
C GLN A 34 -4.08 -4.01 -19.30
N TYR A 35 -4.32 -2.77 -18.88
CA TYR A 35 -5.65 -2.15 -18.83
C TYR A 35 -5.92 -1.23 -20.01
N LYS A 36 -4.93 -0.97 -20.87
CA LYS A 36 -5.05 -0.06 -22.02
C LYS A 36 -6.21 -0.39 -22.95
N GLU A 37 -6.43 -1.68 -23.24
CA GLU A 37 -7.53 -2.10 -24.11
C GLU A 37 -8.89 -1.83 -23.47
N LYS A 38 -9.04 -2.12 -22.17
CA LYS A 38 -10.26 -1.85 -21.42
C LYS A 38 -10.58 -0.35 -21.39
N ILE A 39 -9.56 0.49 -21.19
CA ILE A 39 -9.70 1.95 -21.25
C ILE A 39 -10.07 2.42 -22.65
N ALA A 40 -9.47 1.86 -23.71
CA ALA A 40 -9.81 2.23 -25.08
C ALA A 40 -11.28 1.91 -25.40
N VAL A 41 -11.80 0.78 -24.93
CA VAL A 41 -13.21 0.40 -25.06
C VAL A 41 -14.12 1.38 -24.31
N LEU A 42 -13.80 1.71 -23.05
CA LEU A 42 -14.58 2.69 -22.28
C LEU A 42 -14.56 4.08 -22.92
N GLN A 43 -13.40 4.52 -23.41
CA GLN A 43 -13.24 5.78 -24.12
C GLN A 43 -14.10 5.83 -25.39
N GLN A 44 -14.24 4.71 -26.10
CA GLN A 44 -15.12 4.61 -27.27
C GLN A 44 -16.61 4.67 -26.89
N GLN A 45 -16.98 4.11 -25.74
CA GLN A 45 -18.37 4.04 -25.28
C GLN A 45 -18.87 5.34 -24.65
N LEU A 46 -18.02 5.98 -23.85
CA LEU A 46 -18.36 7.15 -23.05
C LEU A 46 -17.85 8.46 -23.67
N GLY A 47 -16.86 8.40 -24.56
CA GLY A 47 -16.29 9.60 -25.18
C GLY A 47 -15.79 10.58 -24.10
N ASP A 48 -16.22 11.83 -24.21
CA ASP A 48 -15.83 12.90 -23.27
C ASP A 48 -16.47 12.76 -21.88
N ASP A 49 -17.44 11.85 -21.70
CA ASP A 49 -18.05 11.56 -20.40
C ASP A 49 -17.20 10.60 -19.54
N LEU A 50 -16.12 10.03 -20.08
CA LEU A 50 -15.15 9.27 -19.30
C LEU A 50 -14.29 10.24 -18.49
N ASP A 51 -14.59 10.35 -17.20
CA ASP A 51 -13.79 11.15 -16.29
C ASP A 51 -12.49 10.45 -15.86
N ASP A 52 -11.53 11.25 -15.42
CA ASP A 52 -10.19 10.79 -15.02
C ASP A 52 -10.22 9.85 -13.80
N GLU A 53 -11.19 9.98 -12.89
CA GLU A 53 -11.30 9.13 -11.70
C GLU A 53 -11.78 7.73 -12.09
N THR A 54 -12.83 7.62 -12.91
CA THR A 54 -13.31 6.34 -13.45
C THR A 54 -12.22 5.63 -14.26
N LYS A 55 -11.45 6.40 -15.04
CA LYS A 55 -10.29 5.87 -15.78
C LYS A 55 -9.23 5.32 -14.83
N ASP A 56 -8.83 6.11 -13.82
CA ASP A 56 -7.80 5.71 -12.87
C ASP A 56 -8.20 4.46 -12.06
N GLU A 57 -9.45 4.37 -11.62
CA GLU A 57 -10.00 3.17 -10.95
C GLU A 57 -9.99 1.95 -11.86
N THR A 58 -10.26 2.14 -13.15
CA THR A 58 -10.26 1.04 -14.12
C THR A 58 -8.84 0.52 -14.42
N GLU A 59 -7.84 1.39 -14.34
CA GLU A 59 -6.42 1.04 -14.51
C GLU A 59 -5.79 0.45 -13.24
N PHE A 60 -6.55 0.32 -12.14
CA PHE A 60 -6.03 -0.24 -10.91
C PHE A 60 -5.75 -1.74 -11.05
N ASP A 61 -4.52 -2.14 -10.75
CA ASP A 61 -4.05 -3.51 -10.86
C ASP A 61 -4.28 -4.27 -9.56
N ASP A 62 -5.49 -4.81 -9.41
CA ASP A 62 -5.89 -5.59 -8.24
C ASP A 62 -4.99 -6.81 -8.00
N THR A 63 -4.44 -7.40 -9.07
CA THR A 63 -3.57 -8.58 -8.94
C THR A 63 -2.23 -8.20 -8.33
N ALA A 64 -1.59 -7.15 -8.86
CA ALA A 64 -0.35 -6.64 -8.31
C ALA A 64 -0.53 -6.12 -6.86
N ALA A 65 -1.67 -5.48 -6.56
CA ALA A 65 -1.99 -5.06 -5.21
C ALA A 65 -2.09 -6.25 -4.24
N THR A 66 -2.82 -7.29 -4.62
CA THR A 66 -2.98 -8.53 -3.83
C THR A 66 -1.63 -9.20 -3.61
N ASP A 67 -0.84 -9.41 -4.68
CA ASP A 67 0.48 -10.04 -4.61
C ASP A 67 1.44 -9.26 -3.70
N ALA A 68 1.41 -7.93 -3.75
CA ALA A 68 2.25 -7.09 -2.91
C ALA A 68 1.84 -7.13 -1.43
N MET A 69 0.53 -7.08 -1.15
CA MET A 69 0.01 -7.15 0.23
C MET A 69 0.25 -8.54 0.84
N ASP A 70 -0.03 -9.62 0.10
CA ASP A 70 0.24 -10.98 0.54
C ASP A 70 1.73 -11.18 0.83
N TYR A 71 2.61 -10.67 -0.04
CA TYR A 71 4.05 -10.70 0.20
C TYR A 71 4.45 -10.00 1.50
N ILE A 72 3.93 -8.79 1.75
CA ILE A 72 4.25 -8.05 2.97
C ILE A 72 3.71 -8.77 4.20
N TYR A 73 2.48 -9.26 4.16
CA TYR A 73 1.90 -10.01 5.26
C TYR A 73 2.74 -11.25 5.57
N GLU A 74 3.05 -12.07 4.56
CA GLU A 74 3.84 -13.29 4.74
C GLU A 74 5.23 -13.04 5.32
N LYS A 75 5.85 -11.89 5.03
CA LYS A 75 7.17 -11.50 5.56
C LYS A 75 7.13 -10.92 6.97
N THR A 76 5.97 -10.48 7.43
CA THR A 76 5.81 -9.74 8.68
C THR A 76 4.92 -10.43 9.69
N LYS A 77 4.18 -11.47 9.30
CA LYS A 77 3.18 -12.15 10.14
C LYS A 77 3.75 -12.72 11.45
N ASP A 78 5.02 -13.12 11.45
CA ASP A 78 5.68 -13.68 12.64
C ASP A 78 6.34 -12.59 13.50
N SER A 79 6.35 -11.32 13.06
CA SER A 79 6.87 -10.19 13.83
C SER A 79 5.82 -9.67 14.80
N ALA A 80 6.12 -9.76 16.09
CA ALA A 80 5.23 -9.26 17.15
C ALA A 80 4.90 -7.77 17.00
N LEU A 81 5.83 -6.96 16.48
CA LEU A 81 5.60 -5.52 16.27
C LEU A 81 4.65 -5.24 15.11
N PHE A 82 4.77 -5.98 14.00
CA PHE A 82 3.82 -5.85 12.90
C PHE A 82 2.43 -6.37 13.29
N GLN A 83 2.34 -7.43 14.11
CA GLN A 83 1.05 -7.86 14.65
C GLN A 83 0.38 -6.79 15.52
N GLN A 84 1.16 -6.03 16.30
CA GLN A 84 0.63 -4.89 17.05
C GLN A 84 0.16 -3.76 16.12
N ILE A 85 0.93 -3.44 15.08
CA ILE A 85 0.54 -2.46 14.05
C ILE A 85 -0.77 -2.88 13.39
N TYR A 86 -0.88 -4.11 12.90
CA TYR A 86 -2.08 -4.62 12.23
C TYR A 86 -3.30 -4.61 13.15
N SER A 87 -3.13 -5.03 14.41
CA SER A 87 -4.21 -4.99 15.40
C SER A 87 -4.70 -3.57 15.68
N ALA A 88 -3.78 -2.61 15.90
CA ALA A 88 -4.13 -1.21 16.13
C ALA A 88 -4.81 -0.58 14.91
N ALA A 89 -4.32 -0.87 13.71
CA ALA A 89 -4.93 -0.41 12.46
C ALA A 89 -6.32 -1.01 12.24
N ALA A 90 -6.49 -2.32 12.46
CA ALA A 90 -7.79 -2.99 12.34
C ALA A 90 -8.82 -2.42 13.32
N ALA A 91 -8.39 -2.06 14.54
CA ALA A 91 -9.26 -1.47 15.56
C ALA A 91 -9.89 -0.13 15.12
N LYS A 92 -9.24 0.64 14.23
CA LYS A 92 -9.84 1.85 13.61
C LYS A 92 -11.11 1.54 12.82
N MET A 93 -11.24 0.30 12.34
CA MET A 93 -12.40 -0.20 11.61
C MET A 93 -13.28 -1.12 12.48
N MET A 94 -13.15 -1.06 13.82
CA MET A 94 -13.83 -1.95 14.77
C MET A 94 -13.59 -3.44 14.48
N SER A 95 -12.40 -3.77 13.97
CA SER A 95 -12.01 -5.11 13.57
C SER A 95 -10.79 -5.61 14.34
N ILE A 96 -10.62 -6.92 14.38
CA ILE A 96 -9.42 -7.61 14.87
C ILE A 96 -8.71 -8.41 13.77
N ASP A 97 -9.21 -8.36 12.54
CA ASP A 97 -8.65 -9.09 11.41
C ASP A 97 -7.34 -8.40 10.94
N PRO A 98 -6.19 -9.09 10.97
CA PRO A 98 -4.93 -8.50 10.55
C PRO A 98 -4.90 -8.12 9.07
N ASN A 99 -5.69 -8.75 8.20
CA ASN A 99 -5.79 -8.36 6.79
C ASN A 99 -6.49 -7.00 6.64
N ILE A 100 -7.51 -6.73 7.47
CA ILE A 100 -8.13 -5.40 7.55
C ILE A 100 -7.09 -4.39 8.07
N GLY A 101 -6.33 -4.77 9.09
CA GLY A 101 -5.23 -3.95 9.62
C GLY A 101 -4.19 -3.59 8.55
N LEU A 102 -3.75 -4.57 7.76
CA LEU A 102 -2.82 -4.38 6.66
C LEU A 102 -3.38 -3.44 5.59
N ALA A 103 -4.65 -3.62 5.19
CA ALA A 103 -5.31 -2.73 4.25
C ALA A 103 -5.38 -1.28 4.76
N VAL A 104 -5.70 -1.09 6.04
CA VAL A 104 -5.68 0.23 6.69
C VAL A 104 -4.27 0.83 6.68
N CYS A 105 -3.23 0.04 6.96
CA CYS A 105 -1.84 0.49 6.93
C CYS A 105 -1.39 0.99 5.55
N PHE A 106 -1.96 0.45 4.47
CA PHE A 106 -1.72 0.92 3.09
C PHE A 106 -2.62 2.07 2.63
N SER A 107 -3.57 2.51 3.46
CA SER A 107 -4.45 3.63 3.11
C SER A 107 -3.71 4.98 3.12
N PHE A 108 -4.34 5.99 2.52
CA PHE A 108 -3.80 7.34 2.31
C PHE A 108 -3.09 7.90 3.55
N ASP A 109 -3.73 7.80 4.72
CA ASP A 109 -3.24 8.43 5.95
C ASP A 109 -2.01 7.74 6.53
N TYR A 110 -1.77 6.46 6.24
CA TYR A 110 -0.73 5.66 6.92
C TYR A 110 0.38 5.16 6.00
N LEU A 111 0.16 5.18 4.68
CA LEU A 111 1.06 4.57 3.69
C LEU A 111 2.53 4.96 3.87
N ASP A 112 2.80 6.26 4.02
CA ASP A 112 4.15 6.82 4.17
C ASP A 112 4.91 6.24 5.38
N THR A 113 4.21 6.19 6.50
CA THR A 113 4.73 5.82 7.81
C THR A 113 4.88 4.30 7.88
N PHE A 114 3.90 3.58 7.35
CA PHE A 114 3.93 2.13 7.26
C PHE A 114 5.03 1.63 6.32
N HIS A 115 5.20 2.27 5.16
CA HIS A 115 6.29 1.96 4.25
C HIS A 115 7.66 2.15 4.93
N SER A 116 7.82 3.20 5.73
CA SER A 116 9.04 3.44 6.50
C SER A 116 9.33 2.31 7.49
N CYS A 117 8.31 1.78 8.17
CA CYS A 117 8.45 0.59 9.02
C CYS A 117 8.92 -0.64 8.23
N ILE A 118 8.31 -0.90 7.07
CA ILE A 118 8.69 -2.02 6.18
C ILE A 118 10.16 -1.88 5.76
N MET A 119 10.57 -0.68 5.35
CA MET A 119 11.95 -0.42 4.94
C MET A 119 12.95 -0.69 6.06
N THR A 120 12.69 -0.16 7.27
CA THR A 120 13.57 -0.40 8.42
C THR A 120 13.64 -1.89 8.75
N TYR A 121 12.51 -2.58 8.80
CA TYR A 121 12.47 -4.01 9.12
C TYR A 121 13.22 -4.89 8.10
N PHE A 122 13.14 -4.58 6.80
CA PHE A 122 13.79 -5.40 5.78
C PHE A 122 15.27 -5.07 5.55
N ASN A 123 15.67 -3.81 5.73
CA ASN A 123 17.06 -3.40 5.53
C ASN A 123 17.89 -3.54 6.80
N GLU A 124 17.27 -3.35 7.97
CA GLU A 124 17.92 -3.31 9.29
C GLU A 124 17.05 -4.01 10.36
N PRO A 125 16.79 -5.32 10.25
CA PRO A 125 15.85 -6.02 11.13
C PRO A 125 16.17 -5.89 12.62
N ASP A 126 17.45 -5.84 12.99
CA ASP A 126 17.89 -5.68 14.38
C ASP A 126 17.56 -4.29 14.97
N THR A 127 17.37 -3.28 14.12
CA THR A 127 17.04 -1.91 14.54
C THR A 127 15.52 -1.68 14.63
N PHE A 128 14.71 -2.56 14.03
CA PHE A 128 13.25 -2.51 14.13
C PHE A 128 12.74 -3.12 15.44
N ASN A 129 12.75 -2.31 16.48
CA ASN A 129 12.27 -2.66 17.82
C ASN A 129 11.28 -1.60 18.38
N GLU A 130 10.82 -1.78 19.61
CA GLU A 130 9.81 -0.93 20.28
C GLU A 130 10.23 0.53 20.46
N THR A 131 11.53 0.81 20.39
CA THR A 131 12.10 2.16 20.50
C THR A 131 12.46 2.78 19.15
N CYS A 132 12.32 2.01 18.07
CA CYS A 132 12.58 2.47 16.70
C CYS A 132 11.67 3.64 16.34
N SER A 133 12.25 4.73 15.81
CA SER A 133 11.50 5.95 15.49
C SER A 133 10.34 5.71 14.53
N GLN A 134 10.53 4.84 13.54
CA GLN A 134 9.52 4.50 12.54
C GLN A 134 8.34 3.77 13.19
N TYR A 135 8.64 2.77 14.03
CA TYR A 135 7.62 2.03 14.78
C TYR A 135 6.83 2.96 15.73
N VAL A 136 7.52 3.78 16.52
CA VAL A 136 6.89 4.75 17.43
C VAL A 136 6.01 5.74 16.68
N THR A 137 6.48 6.25 15.54
CA THR A 137 5.69 7.15 14.70
C THR A 137 4.43 6.47 14.17
N MET A 138 4.54 5.22 13.71
CA MET A 138 3.38 4.44 13.25
C MET A 138 2.34 4.26 14.36
N MET A 139 2.78 3.82 15.55
CA MET A 139 1.87 3.56 16.66
C MET A 139 1.19 4.84 17.19
N ASN A 140 1.86 5.99 17.14
CA ASN A 140 1.26 7.27 17.51
C ASN A 140 0.23 7.78 16.48
N LYS A 141 0.37 7.36 15.22
CA LYS A 141 -0.54 7.74 14.13
C LYS A 141 -1.81 6.87 14.16
N LEU A 142 -1.66 5.59 14.54
CA LEU A 142 -2.74 4.61 14.73
C LEU A 142 -3.54 4.82 16.02
#